data_AF-A0A374TSD4-F1
#
_entry.id   AF-A0A374TSD4-F1
#
_cell.length_a   1.000
_cell.length_b   1.000
_cell.length_c   1.000
_cell.angle_alpha   90.00
_cell.angle_beta   90.00
_cell.angle_gamma   90.00
#
_symmetry.space_group_name_H-M   'P 1'
#
loop_
_entity.id
_entity.type
_entity.pdbx_description
1 polymer ?
#
loop_
_entity_poly.entity_id
_entity_poly.type
_entity_poly.pdbx_seq_one_letter_code
_entity_poly.pdbx_strand_id
1 'polypeptide(L)'
;MSSYVNRVGDLTVPEENQAADEATVAANPVTKPSHYQGYTGIECKKAMESMLGTDLYMAYMQGCAFKYLWRWKEKNGVEDLKKARECIGNMLDALGCDRS
;
A
#
# COMPACT_ATOMS: atom_id res chain seq x y z
N MET A 1 -34.23 2.32 1.48
CA MET A 1 -33.22 2.77 2.45
C MET A 1 -31.97 1.93 2.22
N SER A 2 -31.00 2.43 1.45
CA SER A 2 -29.77 1.70 1.14
C SER A 2 -28.80 1.85 2.31
N SER A 3 -28.51 0.75 2.99
CA SER A 3 -27.81 0.68 4.28
C SER A 3 -26.28 0.60 4.17
N TYR A 4 -25.69 1.07 3.08
CA TYR A 4 -24.24 1.00 2.85
C TYR A 4 -23.57 2.36 2.98
N VAL A 5 -23.69 3.01 4.14
CA VAL A 5 -22.73 4.05 4.52
C VAL A 5 -22.52 3.98 6.04
N ASN A 6 -21.48 3.26 6.46
CA ASN A 6 -21.00 3.37 7.84
C ASN A 6 -20.37 4.75 8.03
N ARG A 7 -20.85 5.50 9.03
CA ARG A 7 -20.34 6.84 9.35
C ARG A 7 -18.94 6.73 9.94
N VAL A 8 -18.04 7.60 9.48
CA VAL A 8 -16.65 7.69 9.94
C VAL A 8 -16.65 7.95 11.44
N GLY A 9 -16.35 6.93 12.24
CA GLY A 9 -16.39 7.00 13.72
C GLY A 9 -16.55 5.65 14.41
N ASP A 10 -17.08 4.64 13.72
CA ASP A 10 -17.33 3.31 14.33
C ASP A 10 -16.18 2.33 14.00
N LEU A 11 -15.00 2.60 14.58
CA LEU A 11 -13.80 1.76 14.49
C LEU A 11 -13.56 1.00 15.79
N THR A 12 -14.59 0.39 16.39
CA THR A 12 -14.34 -0.62 17.42
C THR A 12 -13.78 -1.86 16.74
N VAL A 13 -12.45 -1.96 16.75
CA VAL A 13 -11.72 -3.17 16.40
C VAL A 13 -12.11 -4.24 17.42
N PRO A 14 -12.63 -5.41 17.02
CA PRO A 14 -12.82 -6.50 17.97
C PRO A 14 -11.43 -6.96 18.45
N GLU A 15 -11.24 -6.96 19.77
CA GLU A 15 -10.05 -7.49 20.44
C GLU A 15 -9.93 -8.99 20.14
N GLU A 16 -8.97 -9.36 19.30
CA GLU A 16 -8.55 -10.74 19.13
C GLU A 16 -7.23 -10.97 19.89
N ASN A 17 -7.30 -11.96 20.78
CA ASN A 17 -6.35 -12.34 21.81
C ASN A 17 -4.88 -12.43 21.36
N GLN A 18 -3.99 -11.82 22.14
CA GLN A 18 -2.55 -12.01 22.06
C GLN A 18 -2.13 -13.28 22.84
N ALA A 19 -1.56 -14.25 22.15
CA ALA A 19 -0.71 -15.28 22.75
C ALA A 19 0.55 -15.43 21.88
N ALA A 20 1.71 -15.30 22.51
CA ALA A 20 3.04 -15.44 21.91
C ALA A 20 3.32 -16.90 21.50
N ASP A 21 4.06 -17.14 20.40
CA ASP A 21 5.48 -17.57 20.45
C ASP A 21 6.07 -17.86 19.04
N GLU A 22 7.38 -17.69 18.97
CA GLU A 22 8.39 -18.26 18.06
C GLU A 22 8.57 -17.81 16.59
N ALA A 23 9.85 -17.53 16.30
CA ALA A 23 10.39 -16.95 15.09
C ALA A 23 10.29 -17.87 13.87
N THR A 24 9.44 -17.48 12.93
CA THR A 24 9.68 -17.72 11.49
C THR A 24 9.44 -16.40 10.78
N VAL A 25 10.35 -15.99 9.89
CA VAL A 25 10.13 -14.84 9.00
C VAL A 25 9.07 -15.26 7.98
N ALA A 26 7.82 -15.33 8.44
CA ALA A 26 6.67 -15.56 7.60
C ALA A 26 6.54 -14.33 6.71
N ALA A 27 6.95 -14.48 5.45
CA ALA A 27 6.70 -13.50 4.41
C ALA A 27 5.21 -13.17 4.44
N ASN A 28 4.86 -11.95 4.86
CA ASN A 28 3.47 -11.51 4.89
C ASN A 28 2.89 -11.65 3.47
N PRO A 29 1.95 -12.58 3.22
CA PRO A 29 1.44 -12.86 1.88
C PRO A 29 0.59 -11.71 1.33
N VAL A 30 0.32 -10.69 2.16
CA VAL A 30 -0.51 -9.53 1.83
C VAL A 30 0.34 -8.29 1.48
N THR A 31 1.53 -8.13 2.07
CA THR A 31 2.32 -6.89 1.90
C THR A 31 3.52 -7.05 0.97
N LYS A 32 4.15 -8.23 0.86
CA LYS A 32 5.25 -8.50 -0.10
C LYS A 32 5.31 -9.98 -0.51
N PRO A 33 4.44 -10.44 -1.40
CA PRO A 33 4.52 -11.80 -1.92
C PRO A 33 5.87 -12.06 -2.62
N SER A 34 6.42 -13.27 -2.45
CA SER A 34 7.71 -13.67 -3.05
C SER A 34 7.76 -13.51 -4.57
N HIS A 35 6.61 -13.60 -5.25
CA HIS A 35 6.53 -13.44 -6.71
C HIS A 35 6.76 -12.01 -7.22
N TYR A 36 6.86 -11.00 -6.35
CA TYR A 36 7.21 -9.63 -6.75
C TYR A 36 8.72 -9.34 -6.72
N GLN A 37 9.52 -10.28 -6.23
CA GLN A 37 10.97 -10.23 -6.29
C GLN A 37 11.41 -10.95 -7.57
N GLY A 38 12.10 -10.23 -8.47
CA GLY A 38 12.72 -10.85 -9.64
C GLY A 38 13.81 -11.85 -9.23
N TYR A 39 14.26 -12.71 -10.15
CA TYR A 39 15.34 -13.68 -9.92
C TYR A 39 16.64 -13.03 -9.37
N THR A 40 16.85 -11.74 -9.67
CA THR A 40 17.99 -10.94 -9.20
C THR A 40 17.75 -10.24 -7.86
N GLY A 41 16.60 -10.44 -7.21
CA GLY A 41 16.22 -9.76 -5.95
C GLY A 41 15.77 -8.32 -6.12
N ILE A 42 15.72 -7.79 -7.36
CA ILE A 42 15.20 -6.46 -7.65
C ILE A 42 13.68 -6.46 -7.46
N GLU A 43 13.17 -5.52 -6.65
CA GLU A 43 11.73 -5.31 -6.51
C GLU A 43 11.13 -4.81 -7.84
N CYS A 44 10.03 -5.42 -8.29
CA CYS A 44 9.35 -5.04 -9.54
C CYS A 44 9.07 -3.52 -9.64
N LYS A 45 8.73 -2.90 -8.51
CA LYS A 45 8.50 -1.45 -8.40
C LYS A 45 9.72 -0.61 -8.79
N LYS A 46 10.93 -1.04 -8.41
CA LYS A 46 12.18 -0.37 -8.81
C LYS A 46 12.49 -0.57 -10.28
N ALA A 47 12.21 -1.76 -10.82
CA ALA A 47 12.30 -1.97 -12.26
C ALA A 47 11.33 -1.06 -13.04
N MET A 48 10.09 -0.89 -12.55
CA MET A 48 9.11 0.03 -13.15
C MET A 48 9.54 1.49 -13.09
N GLU A 49 10.10 1.95 -11.96
CA GLU A 49 10.64 3.30 -11.81
C GLU A 49 11.74 3.57 -12.86
N SER A 50 12.69 2.64 -13.01
CA SER A 50 13.75 2.74 -14.02
C SER A 50 13.23 2.69 -15.45
N MET A 51 12.20 1.88 -15.73
CA MET A 51 11.62 1.74 -17.07
C MET A 51 10.84 2.98 -17.50
N LEU A 52 10.03 3.55 -16.60
CA LEU A 52 9.13 4.67 -16.90
C LEU A 52 9.84 6.03 -16.82
N GLY A 53 10.91 6.13 -16.02
CA GLY A 53 11.48 7.41 -15.63
C GLY A 53 10.59 8.15 -14.62
N THR A 54 11.13 9.20 -14.01
CA THR A 54 10.52 9.87 -12.85
C THR A 54 9.11 10.39 -13.13
N ASP A 55 8.91 11.13 -14.23
CA ASP A 55 7.62 11.78 -14.52
C ASP A 55 6.47 10.78 -14.75
N LEU A 56 6.71 9.76 -15.58
CA LEU A 56 5.70 8.74 -15.85
C LEU A 56 5.47 7.82 -14.65
N TYR A 57 6.51 7.53 -13.87
CA TYR A 57 6.37 6.79 -12.62
C TYR A 57 5.52 7.56 -11.60
N MET A 58 5.73 8.87 -11.46
CA MET A 58 4.90 9.72 -10.61
C MET A 58 3.44 9.73 -11.07
N ALA A 59 3.17 9.90 -12.36
CA ALA A 59 1.81 9.86 -12.90
C ALA A 59 1.12 8.51 -12.63
N TYR A 60 1.86 7.41 -12.77
CA TYR A 60 1.36 6.08 -12.43
C TYR A 60 1.04 5.93 -10.93
N MET A 61 1.92 6.39 -10.04
CA MET A 61 1.70 6.38 -8.59
C MET A 61 0.53 7.28 -8.18
N GLN A 62 0.37 8.44 -8.81
CA GLN A 62 -0.76 9.34 -8.62
C GLN A 62 -2.09 8.66 -8.96
N GLY A 63 -2.17 7.97 -10.10
CA GLY A 63 -3.35 7.19 -10.48
C GLY A 63 -3.65 6.05 -9.50
N CYS A 64 -2.61 5.37 -9.00
CA CYS A 64 -2.76 4.35 -7.96
C CYS A 64 -3.32 4.94 -6.65
N ALA A 65 -2.75 6.06 -6.18
CA ALA A 65 -3.22 6.77 -4.99
C ALA A 65 -4.70 7.17 -5.14
N PHE A 66 -5.06 7.75 -6.28
CA PHE A 66 -6.44 8.12 -6.60
C PHE A 66 -7.39 6.91 -6.54
N LYS A 67 -7.04 5.78 -7.17
CA LYS A 67 -7.84 4.56 -7.11
C LYS A 67 -8.12 4.11 -5.68
N TYR A 68 -7.12 4.15 -4.79
CA TYR A 68 -7.27 3.77 -3.40
C TYR A 68 -8.11 4.78 -2.61
N LEU A 69 -7.91 6.07 -2.83
CA LEU A 69 -8.73 7.14 -2.26
C LEU A 69 -10.17 7.15 -2.77
N TRP A 70 -10.44 6.60 -3.95
CA TRP A 70 -11.80 6.46 -4.47
C TRP A 70 -12.55 5.31 -3.79
N ARG A 71 -11.89 4.15 -3.65
CA ARG A 71 -12.57 2.91 -3.25
C ARG A 71 -12.58 2.63 -1.74
N TRP A 72 -11.84 3.38 -0.93
CA TRP A 72 -11.58 2.99 0.47
C TRP A 72 -12.85 2.81 1.30
N LYS A 73 -13.85 3.70 1.17
CA LYS A 73 -15.09 3.61 1.97
C LYS A 73 -15.89 2.34 1.68
N GLU A 74 -15.86 1.88 0.43
CA GLU A 74 -16.74 0.82 -0.07
C GLU A 74 -16.03 -0.53 -0.22
N LYS A 75 -14.71 -0.62 0.02
CA LYS A 75 -13.94 -1.84 -0.25
C LYS A 75 -13.03 -2.28 0.89
N ASN A 76 -11.87 -1.63 1.12
CA ASN A 76 -10.90 -2.10 2.11
C ASN A 76 -10.60 -1.10 3.25
N GLY A 77 -11.39 -0.04 3.39
CA GLY A 77 -11.28 0.92 4.49
C GLY A 77 -9.87 1.49 4.68
N VAL A 78 -9.36 1.36 5.90
CA VAL A 78 -8.04 1.89 6.30
C VAL A 78 -6.89 1.27 5.50
N GLU A 79 -7.01 0.02 5.03
CA GLU A 79 -5.96 -0.62 4.24
C GLU A 79 -5.71 0.13 2.91
N ASP A 80 -6.78 0.63 2.28
CA ASP A 80 -6.65 1.45 1.08
C ASP A 80 -6.04 2.81 1.36
N LEU A 81 -6.34 3.41 2.52
CA LEU A 81 -5.68 4.65 2.93
C LEU A 81 -4.19 4.43 3.15
N LYS A 82 -3.78 3.29 3.73
CA LYS A 82 -2.36 2.92 3.88
C LYS A 82 -1.69 2.74 2.51
N LYS A 83 -2.36 2.11 1.54
CA LYS A 83 -1.86 1.94 0.16
C LYS A 83 -1.76 3.27 -0.58
N ALA A 84 -2.74 4.17 -0.42
CA ALA A 84 -2.69 5.52 -0.97
C ALA A 84 -1.49 6.30 -0.42
N ARG A 85 -1.27 6.23 0.89
CA ARG A 85 -0.10 6.83 1.55
C ARG A 85 1.21 6.27 1.01
N GLU A 86 1.31 4.96 0.81
CA GLU A 86 2.51 4.36 0.21
C GLU A 86 2.76 4.89 -1.20
N CYS A 87 1.72 4.99 -2.05
CA CYS A 87 1.85 5.57 -3.38
C CYS A 87 2.41 7.01 -3.33
N ILE A 88 1.93 7.82 -2.40
CA ILE A 88 2.43 9.20 -2.20
C ILE A 88 3.89 9.19 -1.71
N GLY A 89 4.24 8.31 -0.77
CA GLY A 89 5.63 8.13 -0.31
C GLY A 89 6.57 7.82 -1.48
N ASN A 90 6.16 6.95 -2.40
CA ASN A 90 6.97 6.63 -3.57
C ASN A 90 7.20 7.83 -4.50
N MET A 91 6.24 8.75 -4.57
CA MET A 91 6.40 9.98 -5.34
C MET A 91 7.42 10.91 -4.65
N LEU A 92 7.37 11.01 -3.32
CA LEU A 92 8.35 11.78 -2.54
C LEU A 92 9.76 11.20 -2.68
N ASP A 93 9.89 9.87 -2.61
CA ASP A 93 11.14 9.15 -2.81
C ASP A 93 11.72 9.40 -4.20
N ALA A 94 10.89 9.31 -5.24
CA ALA A 94 11.29 9.54 -6.63
C ALA A 94 11.74 10.99 -6.88
N LEU A 95 11.17 11.95 -6.15
CA LEU A 95 11.58 13.36 -6.16
C LEU A 95 12.83 13.64 -5.30
N GLY A 96 13.28 12.68 -4.49
CA GLY A 96 14.39 12.84 -3.56
C GLY A 96 14.07 13.66 -2.32
N CYS A 97 12.78 13.89 -2.01
CA CYS A 97 12.35 14.71 -0.88
C CYS A 97 12.43 14.00 0.49
N ASP A 98 12.64 12.69 0.53
CA ASP A 98 12.65 11.88 1.78
C ASP A 98 14.05 11.32 2.15
N ARG A 99 15.12 11.91 1.61
CA ARG A 99 16.50 11.66 2.06
C ARG A 99 17.08 12.93 2.70
N SER A 100 16.68 13.21 3.94
CA SER A 100 17.29 14.21 4.83
C SER A 100 17.19 13.73 6.27
#